data_AF-A0A922LV75-F1
#
_entry.id   AF-A0A922LV75-F1
#
_cell.length_a   1.000
_cell.length_b   1.000
_cell.length_c   1.000
_cell.angle_alpha   90.00
_cell.angle_beta   90.00
_cell.angle_gamma   90.00
#
_symmetry.space_group_name_H-M   'P 1'
#
loop_
_entity.id
_entity.type
_entity.pdbx_description
1 polymer ?
#
loop_
_entity_poly.entity_id
_entity_poly.type
_entity_poly.pdbx_seq_one_letter_code
_entity_poly.pdbx_strand_id
1 'polypeptide(L)'
;MFCFKIILFKLVVSYVWIKTYNFQLRYLVFSSQVTKQKDPDANQQSMLFQIDYPEIADASGVIPRHRFMSAYEQHVEPPDKRWQYLLFAAEPYETIAFKIPSREVDKDPKKLWTYWNSSSKQFFLQVSLKLLNKVGSVIKVSLTVGIHSQNTLF
;
A
#
# COMPACT_ATOMS: atom_id res chain seq x y z
N MET A 1 0.32 -1.23 -36.94
CA MET A 1 0.28 -2.69 -37.12
C MET A 1 1.68 -3.24 -36.84
N PHE A 2 1.94 -3.72 -35.62
CA PHE A 2 2.73 -4.92 -35.36
C PHE A 2 2.50 -5.35 -33.92
N CYS A 3 2.11 -6.61 -33.81
CA CYS A 3 1.77 -7.38 -32.63
C CYS A 3 3.07 -7.95 -32.04
N PHE A 4 3.28 -7.86 -30.73
CA PHE A 4 4.09 -8.86 -30.02
C PHE A 4 3.46 -9.18 -28.67
N LYS A 5 3.18 -10.47 -28.50
CA LYS A 5 2.53 -11.13 -27.37
C LYS A 5 3.61 -12.01 -26.70
N ILE A 6 3.49 -12.22 -25.38
CA ILE A 6 4.04 -13.33 -24.56
C ILE A 6 5.36 -13.07 -23.79
N ILE A 7 5.21 -12.67 -22.51
CA ILE A 7 5.50 -13.43 -21.26
C ILE A 7 6.94 -13.94 -20.93
N LEU A 8 7.38 -13.57 -19.71
CA LEU A 8 8.27 -14.20 -18.70
C LEU A 8 9.79 -13.88 -18.60
N PHE A 9 10.12 -13.20 -17.48
CA PHE A 9 11.19 -13.49 -16.50
C PHE A 9 12.67 -13.63 -16.95
N LYS A 10 13.50 -12.64 -16.59
CA LYS A 10 14.51 -12.69 -15.50
C LYS A 10 15.52 -11.54 -15.64
N LEU A 11 15.84 -10.93 -14.49
CA LEU A 11 17.10 -10.26 -14.12
C LEU A 11 18.13 -10.10 -15.26
N VAL A 12 18.26 -8.88 -15.79
CA VAL A 12 19.48 -8.06 -15.80
C VAL A 12 19.03 -6.68 -16.28
N VAL A 13 18.70 -5.77 -15.35
CA VAL A 13 18.52 -4.36 -15.71
C VAL A 13 19.92 -3.78 -15.90
N SER A 14 20.28 -3.46 -17.15
CA SER A 14 21.57 -2.88 -17.53
C SER A 14 21.91 -1.64 -16.70
N TYR A 15 23.07 -1.68 -16.03
CA TYR A 15 23.65 -0.61 -15.21
C TYR A 15 23.82 0.74 -15.92
N VAL A 16 23.77 0.77 -17.26
CA VAL A 16 24.00 1.96 -18.09
C VAL A 16 22.77 2.89 -18.16
N TRP A 17 21.56 2.37 -17.94
CA TRP A 17 20.32 3.18 -17.96
C TRP A 17 20.00 3.87 -16.62
N ILE A 18 20.75 3.55 -15.55
CA ILE A 18 20.49 4.03 -14.18
C ILE A 18 20.90 5.50 -13.99
N LYS A 19 21.85 6.03 -14.78
CA LYS A 19 22.40 7.37 -14.53
C LYS A 19 21.56 8.55 -15.03
N THR A 20 20.67 8.35 -16.01
CA THR A 20 19.82 9.43 -16.57
C THR A 20 18.47 9.56 -15.84
N TYR A 21 17.99 8.51 -15.15
CA TYR A 21 16.76 8.49 -14.35
C TYR A 21 16.98 8.75 -12.84
N ASN A 22 18.09 9.41 -12.48
CA ASN A 22 18.46 9.66 -11.08
C ASN A 22 17.45 10.52 -10.29
N PHE A 23 16.52 11.21 -10.97
CA PHE A 23 15.45 11.97 -10.31
C PHE A 23 14.18 11.13 -10.04
N GLN A 24 13.91 10.09 -10.84
CA GLN A 24 12.70 9.28 -10.73
C GLN A 24 12.85 8.06 -9.81
N LEU A 25 14.05 7.49 -9.70
CA LEU A 25 14.30 6.36 -8.79
C LEU A 25 14.48 6.79 -7.32
N ARG A 26 14.73 8.08 -7.06
CA ARG A 26 14.99 8.60 -5.71
C ARG A 26 13.73 8.59 -4.84
N TYR A 27 12.57 8.88 -5.43
CA TYR A 27 11.27 8.88 -4.75
C TYR A 27 10.58 7.50 -4.68
N LEU A 28 11.27 6.44 -5.10
CA LEU A 28 10.83 5.05 -4.91
C LEU A 28 11.48 4.40 -3.67
N VAL A 29 12.43 5.07 -3.02
CA VAL A 29 13.10 4.56 -1.81
C VAL A 29 12.30 4.95 -0.58
N PHE A 30 11.13 4.33 -0.42
CA PHE A 30 10.42 4.29 0.86
C PHE A 30 10.66 2.91 1.50
N SER A 31 10.63 2.84 2.82
CA SER A 31 10.63 1.56 3.55
C SER A 31 9.21 1.32 4.07
N SER A 32 8.71 0.09 3.94
CA SER A 32 7.40 -0.28 4.46
C SER A 32 7.46 -1.60 5.21
N GLN A 33 6.89 -1.64 6.40
CA GLN A 33 6.74 -2.83 7.22
C GLN A 33 5.26 -3.11 7.45
N VAL A 34 4.87 -4.38 7.36
CA VAL A 34 3.51 -4.82 7.62
C VAL A 34 3.54 -5.91 8.67
N THR A 35 3.00 -5.60 9.85
CA THR A 35 2.90 -6.55 10.97
C THR A 35 1.47 -7.04 11.06
N LYS A 36 1.28 -8.36 10.97
CA LYS A 36 -0.02 -9.00 11.24
C LYS A 36 -0.13 -9.26 12.73
N GLN A 37 -1.23 -8.84 13.31
CA GLN A 37 -1.52 -8.94 14.72
C GLN A 37 -2.82 -9.72 14.92
N LYS A 38 -2.93 -10.35 16.08
CA LYS A 38 -4.12 -11.06 16.49
C LYS A 38 -4.35 -10.76 17.96
N ASP A 39 -5.51 -10.18 18.25
CA ASP A 39 -5.96 -9.96 19.62
C ASP A 39 -6.21 -11.32 20.29
N PRO A 40 -5.55 -11.62 21.42
CA PRO A 40 -5.69 -12.91 22.10
C PRO A 40 -7.09 -13.10 22.71
N ASP A 41 -7.74 -12.02 23.15
CA ASP A 41 -9.02 -12.06 23.87
C ASP A 41 -10.19 -12.04 22.89
N ALA A 42 -10.13 -11.16 21.89
CA ALA A 42 -11.18 -11.01 20.88
C ALA A 42 -11.00 -11.97 19.69
N ASN A 43 -9.87 -12.68 19.58
CA ASN A 43 -9.48 -13.48 18.41
C ASN A 43 -9.48 -12.65 17.09
N GLN A 44 -9.48 -11.32 17.20
CA GLN A 44 -9.63 -10.38 16.10
C GLN A 44 -8.29 -10.20 15.39
N GLN A 45 -8.30 -10.24 14.06
CA GLN A 45 -7.09 -10.03 13.27
C GLN A 45 -6.93 -8.54 12.92
N SER A 46 -5.73 -8.02 13.07
CA SER A 46 -5.35 -6.67 12.69
C SER A 46 -4.07 -6.65 11.88
N MET A 47 -3.86 -5.54 11.16
CA MET A 47 -2.64 -5.27 10.41
C MET A 47 -2.15 -3.88 10.78
N LEU A 48 -0.88 -3.79 11.15
CA LEU A 48 -0.16 -2.54 11.36
C LEU A 48 0.71 -2.29 10.14
N PHE A 49 0.47 -1.17 9.48
CA PHE A 49 1.27 -0.65 8.38
C PHE A 49 2.16 0.45 8.93
N GLN A 50 3.46 0.33 8.68
CA GLN A 50 4.46 1.35 8.97
C GLN A 50 5.14 1.72 7.66
N ILE A 51 5.13 2.99 7.31
CA ILE A 51 5.73 3.50 6.07
C ILE A 51 6.66 4.66 6.42
N ASP A 52 7.91 4.55 6.00
CA ASP A 52 8.95 5.56 6.18
C ASP A 52 9.03 6.44 4.94
N TYR A 53 8.90 7.76 5.12
CA TYR A 53 8.92 8.78 4.06
C TYR A 53 10.08 9.78 4.25
N PRO A 54 11.36 9.36 4.20
CA PRO A 54 12.52 10.19 4.55
C PRO A 54 12.65 11.50 3.76
N GLU A 55 12.16 11.54 2.52
CA GLU A 55 12.23 12.67 1.59
C GLU A 55 10.89 13.42 1.44
N ILE A 56 9.92 13.21 2.35
CA ILE A 56 8.65 13.98 2.31
C ILE A 56 8.95 15.47 2.43
N ALA A 57 8.20 16.28 1.67
CA ALA A 57 8.40 17.72 1.59
C ALA A 57 7.88 18.44 2.85
N ASP A 58 8.63 18.39 3.96
CA ASP A 58 8.24 18.96 5.25
C ASP A 58 7.84 20.44 5.16
N ALA A 59 8.54 21.21 4.32
CA ALA A 59 8.32 22.65 4.11
C ALA A 59 6.92 22.98 3.56
N SER A 60 6.23 22.01 2.97
CA SER A 60 4.88 22.17 2.41
C SER A 60 3.76 21.74 3.36
N GLY A 61 4.10 21.19 4.54
CA GLY A 61 3.11 20.69 5.49
C GLY A 61 2.34 19.46 4.98
N VAL A 62 2.89 18.73 4.00
CA VAL A 62 2.25 17.54 3.43
C VAL A 62 2.22 16.42 4.47
N ILE A 63 1.04 15.84 4.65
CA ILE A 63 0.79 14.68 5.52
C ILE A 63 0.39 13.49 4.64
N PRO A 64 0.96 12.30 4.87
CA PRO A 64 0.56 11.10 4.14
C PRO A 64 -0.93 10.80 4.28
N ARG A 65 -1.56 10.40 3.18
CA ARG A 65 -2.96 10.03 3.08
C ARG A 65 -3.09 8.55 2.80
N HIS A 66 -4.23 7.98 3.20
CA HIS A 66 -4.58 6.61 2.88
C HIS A 66 -6.04 6.51 2.44
N ARG A 67 -6.35 5.52 1.59
CA ARG A 67 -7.73 5.21 1.20
C ARG A 67 -7.90 3.73 0.90
N PHE A 68 -9.09 3.20 1.14
CA PHE A 68 -9.46 1.87 0.66
C PHE A 68 -10.02 2.00 -0.76
N MET A 69 -9.53 1.14 -1.65
CA MET A 69 -9.95 1.05 -3.05
C MET A 69 -10.49 -0.35 -3.32
N SER A 70 -11.63 -0.43 -4.00
CA SER A 70 -12.23 -1.72 -4.36
C SER A 70 -11.45 -2.39 -5.49
N ALA A 71 -11.56 -3.72 -5.62
CA ALA A 71 -10.92 -4.42 -6.73
C ALA A 71 -11.46 -4.04 -8.12
N TYR A 72 -12.64 -3.42 -8.21
CA TYR A 72 -13.25 -2.96 -9.46
C TYR A 72 -12.74 -1.58 -9.91
N GLU A 73 -12.13 -0.82 -9.00
CA GLU A 73 -11.62 0.53 -9.29
C GLU A 73 -10.21 0.49 -9.92
N GLN A 74 -9.43 -0.54 -9.61
CA GLN A 74 -8.14 -0.76 -10.25
C GLN A 74 -8.31 -1.37 -11.64
N HIS A 75 -7.45 -0.98 -12.59
CA HIS A 75 -7.50 -1.41 -14.00
C HIS A 75 -6.24 -2.18 -14.44
N VAL A 76 -5.42 -2.64 -13.49
CA VAL A 76 -4.13 -3.30 -13.76
C VAL A 76 -4.31 -4.81 -13.87
N GLU A 77 -5.02 -5.42 -12.93
CA GLU A 77 -5.33 -6.84 -12.92
C GLU A 77 -6.84 -7.09 -13.06
N PRO A 78 -7.29 -8.30 -13.45
CA PRO A 78 -8.72 -8.62 -13.44
C PRO A 78 -9.32 -8.43 -12.03
N PRO A 79 -10.50 -7.79 -11.90
CA PRO A 79 -11.08 -7.47 -10.61
C PRO A 79 -11.47 -8.76 -9.86
N ASP A 80 -10.91 -8.96 -8.66
CA ASP A 80 -11.29 -10.04 -7.75
C ASP A 80 -11.88 -9.48 -6.45
N LYS A 81 -13.20 -9.68 -6.26
CA LYS A 81 -13.96 -9.22 -5.10
C LYS A 81 -13.48 -9.75 -3.75
N ARG A 82 -12.64 -10.80 -3.73
CA ARG A 82 -12.03 -11.35 -2.50
C ARG A 82 -10.96 -10.42 -1.94
N TRP A 83 -10.52 -9.44 -2.72
CA TRP A 83 -9.47 -8.49 -2.37
C TRP A 83 -9.99 -7.05 -2.40
N GLN A 84 -9.34 -6.21 -1.64
CA GLN A 84 -9.42 -4.76 -1.68
C GLN A 84 -7.99 -4.22 -1.58
N TYR A 85 -7.79 -2.96 -1.90
CA TYR A 85 -6.47 -2.34 -1.94
C TYR A 85 -6.43 -1.19 -0.95
N LEU A 86 -5.42 -1.19 -0.09
CA LEU A 86 -5.15 -0.08 0.82
C LEU A 86 -4.05 0.78 0.21
N LEU A 87 -4.42 1.98 -0.21
CA LEU A 87 -3.53 2.90 -0.90
C LEU A 87 -2.94 3.88 0.09
N PHE A 88 -1.69 4.25 -0.14
CA PHE A 88 -1.00 5.31 0.58
C PHE A 88 -0.41 6.29 -0.43
N ALA A 89 -0.62 7.58 -0.19
CA ALA A 89 -0.14 8.66 -1.05
C ALA A 89 0.52 9.74 -0.19
N ALA A 90 1.70 10.18 -0.60
CA ALA A 90 2.41 11.29 0.01
C ALA A 90 3.28 11.93 -1.06
N GLU A 91 3.15 13.23 -1.31
CA GLU A 91 4.05 13.93 -2.24
C GLU A 91 5.45 14.05 -1.61
N PRO A 92 6.56 13.78 -2.32
CA PRO A 92 6.71 13.49 -3.76
C PRO A 92 6.69 11.99 -4.14
N TYR A 93 6.36 11.11 -3.21
CA TYR A 93 6.32 9.66 -3.43
C TYR A 93 5.18 9.25 -4.35
N GLU A 94 5.40 8.17 -5.08
CA GLU A 94 4.33 7.52 -5.82
C GLU A 94 3.31 6.89 -4.87
N THR A 95 2.06 6.83 -5.33
CA THR A 95 1.01 6.11 -4.59
C THR A 95 1.31 4.62 -4.63
N ILE A 96 1.33 4.01 -3.44
CA ILE A 96 1.53 2.57 -3.27
C ILE A 96 0.23 1.92 -2.83
N ALA A 97 0.06 0.63 -3.11
CA ALA A 97 -1.08 -0.11 -2.63
C ALA A 97 -0.72 -1.47 -2.05
N PHE A 98 -1.41 -1.82 -0.98
CA PHE A 98 -1.38 -3.15 -0.40
C PHE A 98 -2.66 -3.88 -0.74
N LYS A 99 -2.53 -5.02 -1.43
CA LYS A 99 -3.64 -5.95 -1.63
C LYS A 99 -3.94 -6.65 -0.30
N ILE A 100 -5.14 -6.45 0.22
CA ILE A 100 -5.61 -7.04 1.47
C ILE A 100 -6.93 -7.79 1.25
N PRO A 101 -7.27 -8.78 2.09
CA PRO A 101 -8.56 -9.45 1.99
C PRO A 101 -9.72 -8.45 2.10
N SER A 102 -10.75 -8.64 1.26
CA SER A 102 -11.99 -7.87 1.29
C SER A 102 -12.86 -8.30 2.48
N ARG A 103 -12.41 -7.89 3.67
CA ARG A 103 -13.14 -8.02 4.92
C ARG A 103 -13.54 -6.63 5.39
N GLU A 104 -14.68 -6.56 6.06
CA GLU A 104 -15.16 -5.32 6.63
C GLU A 104 -14.17 -4.84 7.69
N VAL A 105 -13.77 -3.58 7.60
CA VAL A 105 -12.90 -2.92 8.57
C VAL A 105 -13.73 -2.50 9.78
N ASP A 106 -13.20 -2.75 10.96
CA ASP A 106 -13.78 -2.26 12.20
C ASP A 106 -13.48 -0.77 12.34
N LYS A 107 -14.50 0.08 12.19
CA LYS A 107 -14.37 1.55 12.17
C LYS A 107 -14.31 2.16 13.58
N ASP A 108 -14.27 1.35 14.63
CA ASP A 108 -14.00 1.85 15.98
C ASP A 108 -12.68 2.63 15.99
N PRO A 109 -12.65 3.89 16.46
CA PRO A 109 -11.43 4.71 16.50
C PRO A 109 -10.25 4.06 17.24
N LYS A 110 -10.50 3.13 18.17
CA LYS A 110 -9.44 2.37 18.85
C LYS A 110 -8.80 1.29 17.97
N LYS A 111 -9.51 0.86 16.92
CA LYS A 111 -9.16 -0.27 16.06
C LYS A 111 -8.78 0.14 14.64
N LEU A 112 -9.25 1.31 14.21
CA LEU A 112 -8.84 2.00 12.99
C LEU A 112 -8.27 3.36 13.38
N TRP A 113 -6.94 3.45 13.43
CA TRP A 113 -6.25 4.68 13.78
C TRP A 113 -5.04 4.91 12.89
N THR A 114 -4.70 6.18 12.71
CA THR A 114 -3.51 6.63 12.00
C THR A 114 -2.68 7.55 12.86
N TYR A 115 -1.37 7.51 12.66
CA TYR A 115 -0.44 8.42 13.31
C TYR A 115 0.66 8.84 12.34
N TRP A 116 0.89 10.14 12.22
CA TRP A 116 2.01 10.70 11.47
C TRP A 116 3.04 11.27 12.43
N ASN A 117 4.24 10.71 12.41
CA ASN A 117 5.38 11.25 13.12
C ASN A 117 6.21 12.08 12.14
N SER A 118 6.07 13.40 12.19
CA SER A 118 6.84 14.31 11.33
C SER A 118 8.33 14.32 11.63
N SER A 119 8.73 14.07 12.89
CA SER A 119 10.14 14.10 13.30
C SER A 119 10.92 12.90 12.78
N SER A 120 10.33 11.69 12.81
CA SER A 120 10.95 10.49 12.22
C SER A 120 10.52 10.23 10.77
N LYS A 121 9.57 11.01 10.26
CA LYS A 121 8.94 10.85 8.94
C LYS A 121 8.30 9.47 8.75
N GLN A 122 7.57 9.01 9.76
CA GLN A 122 6.95 7.69 9.78
C GLN A 122 5.43 7.79 9.87
N PHE A 123 4.76 7.12 8.94
CA PHE A 123 3.31 6.98 8.93
C PHE A 123 2.90 5.60 9.43
N PHE A 124 1.98 5.59 10.39
CA PHE A 124 1.40 4.39 10.95
C PHE A 124 -0.08 4.35 10.65
N LEU A 125 -0.57 3.19 10.23
CA LEU A 125 -1.98 2.90 10.09
C LEU A 125 -2.25 1.50 10.65
N GLN A 126 -3.11 1.43 11.65
CA GLN A 126 -3.62 0.15 12.15
C GLN A 126 -5.02 -0.09 11.62
N VAL A 127 -5.24 -1.29 11.09
CA VAL A 127 -6.53 -1.73 10.56
C VAL A 127 -6.91 -3.05 11.21
N SER A 128 -7.92 -3.04 12.06
CA SER A 128 -8.55 -4.28 12.53
C SER A 128 -9.68 -4.71 11.60
N LEU A 129 -9.69 -5.99 11.24
CA LEU A 129 -10.74 -6.58 10.43
C LEU A 129 -11.84 -7.10 11.36
N LYS A 130 -13.10 -6.96 10.95
CA LYS A 130 -14.21 -7.59 11.66
C LYS A 130 -14.06 -9.11 11.61
N LEU A 131 -14.43 -9.75 12.71
CA LEU A 131 -14.50 -11.20 12.81
C LEU A 131 -15.52 -11.70 11.78
N LEU A 132 -15.07 -12.51 10.84
CA LEU A 132 -15.96 -13.37 10.09
C LEU A 132 -15.96 -14.71 10.80
N ASN A 133 -17.14 -15.35 10.88
CA ASN A 133 -17.28 -16.74 11.34
C ASN A 133 -16.54 -17.78 10.44
N LYS A 134 -15.65 -17.33 9.55
CA LYS A 134 -14.81 -18.17 8.70
C LYS A 134 -13.46 -18.42 9.38
N VAL A 135 -13.38 -19.59 10.01
CA VAL A 135 -12.17 -20.17 10.56
C VAL A 135 -11.05 -20.24 9.50
N GLY A 136 -9.87 -19.70 9.82
CA GLY A 136 -8.61 -20.14 9.19
C GLY A 136 -8.09 -19.41 7.93
N SER A 137 -8.61 -18.26 7.51
CA SER A 137 -7.98 -17.58 6.35
C SER A 137 -6.66 -16.90 6.75
N VAL A 138 -5.54 -17.42 6.24
CA VAL A 138 -4.24 -16.76 6.29
C VAL A 138 -4.34 -15.45 5.50
N ILE A 139 -4.16 -14.32 6.18
CA ILE A 139 -4.10 -13.01 5.53
C ILE A 139 -2.83 -12.98 4.68
N LYS A 140 -2.95 -12.82 3.36
CA LYS A 140 -1.83 -12.49 2.47
C LYS A 140 -1.89 -11.00 2.19
N VAL A 141 -0.74 -10.34 2.27
CA VAL A 141 -0.57 -8.92 1.92
C VAL A 141 0.52 -8.88 0.86
N SER A 142 0.25 -8.20 -0.25
CA SER A 142 1.25 -7.94 -1.30
C SER A 142 1.28 -6.45 -1.60
N LEU A 143 2.49 -5.92 -1.76
CA LEU A 143 2.72 -4.52 -2.15
C LEU A 143 2.77 -4.42 -3.68
N THR A 144 2.09 -3.42 -4.23
CA THR A 144 2.16 -3.06 -5.64
C THR A 144 2.48 -1.57 -5.74
N VAL A 145 3.55 -1.25 -6.48
CA VAL A 145 3.98 0.12 -6.79
C VAL A 145 3.49 0.47 -8.19
N GLY A 146 3.02 1.70 -8.41
CA GLY A 146 2.66 2.17 -9.74
C GLY A 146 1.22 1.90 -10.16
N ILE A 147 0.24 2.08 -9.26
CA ILE A 147 -1.15 2.25 -9.73
C ILE A 147 -1.23 3.64 -10.36
N HIS A 148 -0.92 3.71 -11.65
CA HIS A 148 -1.08 4.92 -12.44
C HIS A 148 -2.57 5.15 -12.70
N SER A 149 -3.30 5.61 -11.70
CA SER A 149 -4.65 6.13 -11.89
C SER A 149 -4.54 7.63 -12.06
N GLN A 150 -4.77 8.06 -13.30
CA GLN A 150 -4.87 9.47 -13.69
C GLN A 150 -5.99 10.24 -12.95
N ASN A 151 -6.70 9.63 -12.00
CA ASN A 151 -7.73 10.26 -11.17
C ASN A 151 -7.78 9.63 -9.77
N THR A 152 -6.64 9.42 -9.12
CA THR A 152 -6.62 9.01 -7.70
C THR A 152 -6.89 10.24 -6.82
N LEU A 153 -8.14 10.71 -6.78
CA LEU A 153 -8.56 11.79 -5.89
C LEU A 153 -8.30 11.36 -4.43
N PHE A 154 -7.37 12.05 -3.79
CA PHE A 154 -7.08 12.04 -2.35
C PHE A 154 -7.34 13.43 -1.75
#